data_AF-A0A660YDQ2-F1
#
_entry.id   AF-A0A660YDQ2-F1
#
_cell.length_a   1.000
_cell.length_b   1.000
_cell.length_c   1.000
_cell.angle_alpha   90.00
_cell.angle_beta   90.00
_cell.angle_gamma   90.00
#
_symmetry.space_group_name_H-M   'P 1'
#
loop_
_entity.id
_entity.type
_entity.pdbx_description
1 polymer ?
#
loop_
_entity_poly.entity_id
_entity_poly.type
_entity_poly.pdbx_seq_one_letter_code
_entity_poly.pdbx_strand_id
1 'polypeptide(L)' 'MFDDLSAKLEGVFKKLRRHGKLSESNIKDALREVRRVLLEADVNYKVAR' A
#
# COMPACT_ATOMS: atom_id res chain seq x y z
N MET A 1 -1.52 -0.45 -16.56
CA MET A 1 -1.85 -1.60 -15.68
C MET A 1 -0.80 -1.82 -14.60
N PHE A 2 0.45 -2.21 -14.93
CA PHE A 2 1.51 -2.34 -13.92
C PHE A 2 2.05 -0.98 -13.43
N ASP A 3 2.05 0.02 -14.31
CA ASP A 3 2.44 1.40 -13.95
C ASP A 3 1.45 2.03 -12.96
N ASP A 4 0.15 1.77 -13.09
CA ASP A 4 -0.88 2.26 -12.17
C ASP A 4 -0.73 1.66 -10.78
N LEU A 5 -0.43 0.37 -10.71
CA LEU A 5 -0.10 -0.33 -9.47
C LEU A 5 1.16 0.27 -8.82
N SER A 6 2.20 0.47 -9.64
CA SER A 6 3.47 1.03 -9.19
C SER A 6 3.30 2.44 -8.64
N ALA A 7 2.53 3.29 -9.33
CA ALA A 7 2.23 4.65 -8.89
C ALA A 7 1.42 4.68 -7.58
N LYS A 8 0.41 3.82 -7.44
CA LYS A 8 -0.38 3.69 -6.20
C LYS A 8 0.49 3.25 -5.03
N LEU A 9 1.32 2.23 -5.20
CA LEU A 9 2.23 1.74 -4.16
C LEU A 9 3.27 2.79 -3.78
N GLU A 10 3.86 3.49 -4.75
CA GLU A 10 4.81 4.56 -4.50
C GLU A 10 4.18 5.71 -3.68
N GLY A 11 2.89 6.01 -3.92
CA GLY A 11 2.11 6.95 -3.12
C GLY A 11 1.98 6.52 -1.65
N VAL A 12 1.67 5.24 -1.40
CA VAL A 12 1.57 4.71 -0.03
C VAL A 12 2.93 4.79 0.70
N PHE A 13 4.03 4.44 0.01
CA PHE A 13 5.37 4.52 0.59
C PHE A 13 5.83 5.96 0.83
N LYS A 14 5.46 6.91 -0.04
CA LYS A 14 5.72 8.34 0.17
C LYS A 14 5.04 8.87 1.42
N LYS A 15 3.79 8.46 1.71
CA LYS A 15 3.10 8.81 2.96
C LYS A 15 3.86 8.28 4.18
N LEU A 16 4.24 7.00 4.16
CA LEU A 16 5.01 6.38 5.24
C LEU A 16 6.35 7.08 5.49
N ARG A 17 7.10 7.41 4.43
CA ARG A 17 8.39 8.10 4.53
C ARG A 17 8.27 9.53 5.08
N ARG A 18 7.14 10.21 4.89
CA ARG A 18 6.92 11.59 5.38
C ARG A 18 6.61 11.69 6.87
N HIS A 19 6.27 10.59 7.54
CA HIS A 19 5.91 10.64 8.96
C HIS A 19 7.09 10.83 9.93
N GLY A 20 8.35 10.72 9.46
CA GLY A 20 9.56 10.93 10.28
C GLY A 20 9.85 9.79 11.27
N LYS A 21 8.83 9.32 12.00
CA LYS A 21 8.85 8.13 12.85
C LYS A 21 7.62 7.27 12.53
N LEU A 22 7.86 5.97 12.30
CA LEU A 22 6.78 5.02 12.06
C LEU A 22 6.13 4.61 13.39
N SER A 23 4.82 4.76 13.48
CA SER A 23 3.99 4.22 14.56
C SER A 23 3.21 3.00 14.07
N GLU A 24 2.76 2.14 14.99
CA GLU A 24 1.90 1.00 14.64
C GLU A 24 0.63 1.42 13.92
N SER A 25 0.02 2.55 14.30
CA SER A 25 -1.17 3.08 13.62
C SER A 25 -0.90 3.36 12.14
N ASN A 26 0.20 4.07 11.86
CA ASN A 26 0.54 4.50 10.50
C ASN A 26 0.92 3.30 9.62
N ILE A 27 1.62 2.32 10.19
CA ILE A 27 1.96 1.07 9.49
C ILE A 27 0.67 0.29 9.18
N LYS A 28 -0.24 0.15 10.14
CA LYS A 28 -1.50 -0.59 9.97
C LYS A 28 -2.39 0.03 8.90
N ASP A 29 -2.44 1.36 8.85
CA ASP A 29 -3.23 2.07 7.85
C ASP A 29 -2.61 1.96 6.46
N ALA A 30 -1.28 2.07 6.33
CA ALA A 30 -0.60 1.85 5.06
C ALA A 30 -0.75 0.41 4.55
N LEU A 31 -0.66 -0.60 5.42
CA LEU A 31 -0.89 -2.00 5.04
C LEU A 31 -2.31 -2.26 4.53
N ARG A 32 -3.32 -1.60 5.11
CA ARG A 32 -4.70 -1.63 4.59
C ARG A 32 -4.82 -0.98 3.22
N GLU A 33 -4.07 0.08 2.97
CA GLU A 33 -4.03 0.77 1.68
C GLU A 33 -3.37 -0.12 0.61
N VAL A 34 -2.21 -0.72 0.91
CA VAL A 34 -1.53 -1.70 0.04
C VAL A 34 -2.47 -2.87 -0.31
N ARG A 35 -3.16 -3.44 0.69
CA ARG A 35 -4.10 -4.54 0.46
C ARG A 35 -5.22 -4.17 -0.51
N ARG A 36 -5.80 -2.98 -0.38
CA ARG A 36 -6.83 -2.49 -1.30
C ARG A 36 -6.30 -2.34 -2.72
N VAL A 37 -5.12 -1.74 -2.86
CA VAL A 37 -4.48 -1.55 -4.17
C VAL A 37 -4.20 -2.89 -4.87
N LEU A 38 -3.74 -3.90 -4.12
CA LEU A 38 -3.51 -5.23 -4.67
C LEU A 38 -4.82 -5.91 -5.12
N LEU A 39 -5.90 -5.78 -4.35
CA LEU A 39 -7.20 -6.34 -4.73
C LEU A 39 -7.82 -5.63 -5.93
N GLU A 40 -7.67 -4.30 -6.02
CA GLU A 40 -8.12 -3.50 -7.18
C GLU A 40 -7.36 -3.84 -8.48
N ALA A 41 -6.13 -4.34 -8.35
CA ALA A 41 -5.30 -4.75 -9.48
C ALA A 41 -5.53 -6.22 -9.89
N ASP A 42 -6.62 -6.85 -9.43
CA ASP A 42 -6.96 -8.26 -9.65
C ASP A 42 -5.86 -9.25 -9.22
N VAL A 43 -5.09 -8.89 -8.20
CA VAL A 43 -4.08 -9.79 -7.63
C VAL A 43 -4.78 -10.87 -6.80
N ASN A 44 -4.26 -12.10 -6.87
CA ASN A 44 -4.78 -13.24 -6.12
C ASN A 44 -4.92 -12.91 -4.63
N TYR A 45 -6.09 -13.20 -4.05
CA TYR A 45 -6.39 -12.94 -2.64
C TYR A 45 -5.37 -13.55 -1.66
N LYS A 46 -4.79 -14.72 -1.99
CA LYS A 46 -3.74 -15.35 -1.18
C LYS A 46 -2.47 -14.51 -1.09
N VAL A 47 -2.21 -13.68 -2.09
CA VAL A 47 -1.07 -12.76 -2.16
C VAL A 47 -1.38 -11.42 -1.50
N ALA A 48 -2.65 -10.99 -1.54
CA ALA A 48 -3.10 -9.74 -0.92
C ALA A 48 -3.41 -9.86 0.59
N ARG A 49 -3.48 -11.08 1.15
CA ARG A 49 -3.82 -11.33 2.57
C ARG A 49 -2.65 -11.18 3.54
#